data_AF-A0A956QIX5-F1
#
_entry.id   AF-A0A956QIX5-F1
#
_cell.length_a   1.000
_cell.length_b   1.000
_cell.length_c   1.000
_cell.angle_alpha   90.00
_cell.angle_beta   90.00
_cell.angle_gamma   90.00
#
_symmetry.space_group_name_H-M   'P 1'
#
loop_
_entity.id
_entity.type
_entity.pdbx_description
1 polymer ?
#
loop_
_entity_poly.entity_id
_entity_poly.type
_entity_poly.pdbx_seq_one_letter_code
_entity_poly.pdbx_strand_id
1 'polypeptide(L)'
;DLDAVLNERELEALQRGYRERVTDTELPHVADLPQKLPGLFAEAALRAREAGFDGVELHYAHAYTMASFLSALNDRRDGYGGSPENRVRLPLEVFQAVRRAVGSDYAVGCRYLAREAIEGGYSLEDAAYYGVEFARAGMDFLSLSRGGKFEDAKQPKVGAAVYPYTGPSGYECMPTFISDERGPFGRNVEAAVPIRQKIRQAGFSTPVVVTGGVCSFQQAEHLLEREEADIIGSARQSLADPDWFRKMKLGLGDQIRRCKYTNYCEGLDQKHKQVTCQLWDREALDEPEVKLAEDGRRRLTAPDWEP
;
A
#
# COMPACT_ATOMS: atom_id res chain seq x y z
N ASP A 1 32.54 13.34 19.87
CA ASP A 1 31.13 12.96 20.00
C ASP A 1 30.41 13.54 18.80
N LEU A 2 29.85 12.72 17.91
CA LEU A 2 29.20 13.21 16.69
C LEU A 2 27.96 14.03 17.02
N ASP A 3 27.30 13.71 18.13
CA ASP A 3 26.11 14.40 18.64
C ASP A 3 26.42 15.83 19.11
N ALA A 4 27.71 16.17 19.33
CA ALA A 4 28.16 17.52 19.67
C ALA A 4 28.49 18.38 18.44
N VAL A 5 28.49 17.79 17.23
CA VAL A 5 28.93 18.46 15.98
C VAL A 5 27.83 18.48 14.93
N LEU A 6 27.05 17.40 14.83
CA LEU A 6 25.97 17.26 13.85
C LEU A 6 24.63 17.58 14.50
N ASN A 7 23.77 18.28 13.79
CA ASN A 7 22.37 18.36 14.18
C ASN A 7 21.64 17.02 13.92
N GLU A 8 20.42 16.89 14.43
CA GLU A 8 19.63 15.66 14.32
C GLU A 8 19.45 15.19 12.87
N ARG A 9 19.27 16.12 11.93
CA ARG A 9 19.09 15.82 10.51
C ARG A 9 20.37 15.40 9.81
N GLU A 10 21.49 16.02 10.16
CA GLU A 10 22.82 15.62 9.66
C GLU A 10 23.21 14.24 10.19
N LEU A 11 22.92 13.96 11.46
CA LEU A 11 23.14 12.65 12.06
C LEU A 11 22.28 11.58 11.40
N GLU A 12 21.00 11.87 11.15
CA GLU A 12 20.11 10.97 10.41
C GLU A 12 20.61 10.73 8.98
N ALA A 13 21.02 11.78 8.27
CA ALA A 13 21.54 11.65 6.90
C ALA A 13 22.84 10.83 6.87
N LEU A 14 23.71 10.98 7.87
CA LEU A 14 24.91 10.15 8.02
C LEU A 14 24.56 8.67 8.24
N GLN A 15 23.55 8.38 9.06
CA GLN A 15 23.16 7.03 9.41
C GLN A 15 22.32 6.34 8.33
N ARG A 16 21.39 7.07 7.70
CA ARG A 16 20.31 6.52 6.86
C ARG A 16 20.37 6.98 5.40
N GLY A 17 21.28 7.90 5.07
CA GLY A 17 21.32 8.59 3.78
C GLY A 17 20.44 9.83 3.77
N TYR A 18 20.80 10.82 2.96
CA TYR A 18 20.01 12.03 2.77
C TYR A 18 18.67 11.71 2.09
N ARG A 19 17.59 12.32 2.60
CA ARG A 19 16.24 12.21 2.04
C ARG A 19 15.49 13.52 2.22
N GLU A 20 14.76 13.92 1.20
CA GLU A 20 13.82 15.03 1.25
C GLU A 20 12.50 14.59 1.92
N ARG A 21 11.92 15.50 2.70
CA ARG A 21 10.63 15.34 3.38
C ARG A 21 9.64 16.31 2.79
N VAL A 22 8.35 16.00 2.93
CA VAL A 22 7.28 16.94 2.55
C VAL A 22 7.31 18.23 3.36
N THR A 23 8.04 18.28 4.48
CA THR A 23 8.19 19.43 5.36
C THR A 23 9.37 20.35 4.97
N ASP A 24 10.19 19.97 3.98
CA ASP A 24 11.36 20.73 3.51
C ASP A 24 10.94 21.88 2.58
N THR A 25 10.05 22.73 3.06
CA THR A 25 9.43 23.81 2.28
C THR A 25 10.39 24.93 1.88
N GLU A 26 11.62 24.93 2.40
CA GLU A 26 12.71 25.75 1.90
C GLU A 26 13.19 25.32 0.49
N LEU A 27 12.93 24.07 0.09
CA LEU A 27 13.22 23.57 -1.24
C LEU A 27 12.04 23.91 -2.17
N PRO A 28 12.23 24.72 -3.23
CA PRO A 28 11.12 25.17 -4.07
C PRO A 28 10.28 24.04 -4.67
N HIS A 29 10.91 22.94 -5.09
CA HIS A 29 10.18 21.80 -5.66
C HIS A 29 9.36 21.02 -4.63
N VAL A 30 9.72 21.07 -3.34
CA VAL A 30 8.94 20.50 -2.23
C VAL A 30 7.81 21.45 -1.83
N ALA A 31 8.09 22.76 -1.81
CA ALA A 31 7.08 23.79 -1.55
C ALA A 31 5.96 23.72 -2.59
N ASP A 32 6.31 23.57 -3.87
CA ASP A 32 5.40 23.56 -5.02
C ASP A 32 4.59 22.26 -5.21
N LEU A 33 4.84 21.20 -4.41
CA LEU A 33 4.15 19.91 -4.57
C LEU A 33 2.62 20.06 -4.64
N PRO A 34 1.95 20.87 -3.78
CA PRO A 34 0.51 21.02 -3.85
C PRO A 34 0.00 21.61 -5.17
N GLN A 35 0.80 22.44 -5.85
CA GLN A 35 0.45 23.02 -7.15
C GLN A 35 0.74 22.06 -8.32
N LYS A 36 1.71 21.14 -8.17
CA LYS A 36 2.14 20.24 -9.25
C LYS A 36 1.39 18.90 -9.24
N LEU A 37 1.25 18.28 -8.08
CA LEU A 37 0.78 16.90 -7.97
C LEU A 37 -0.65 16.69 -8.52
N PRO A 38 -1.64 17.58 -8.30
CA PRO A 38 -2.98 17.39 -8.85
C PRO A 38 -3.01 17.22 -10.37
N GLY A 39 -2.23 18.03 -11.10
CA GLY A 39 -2.11 17.94 -12.56
C GLY A 39 -1.43 16.64 -13.01
N LEU A 40 -0.30 16.28 -12.38
CA LEU A 40 0.44 15.07 -12.72
C LEU A 40 -0.38 13.79 -12.52
N PHE A 41 -1.14 13.71 -11.42
CA PHE A 41 -2.04 12.58 -11.17
C PHE A 41 -3.20 12.53 -12.17
N ALA A 42 -3.80 13.68 -12.51
CA ALA A 42 -4.87 13.75 -13.50
C ALA A 42 -4.41 13.27 -14.88
N GLU A 43 -3.23 13.71 -15.33
CA GLU A 43 -2.66 13.23 -16.60
C GLU A 43 -2.32 11.73 -16.56
N ALA A 44 -1.80 11.21 -15.45
CA ALA A 44 -1.54 9.78 -15.30
C ALA A 44 -2.84 8.96 -15.37
N ALA A 45 -3.92 9.45 -14.76
CA ALA A 45 -5.22 8.79 -14.80
C ALA A 45 -5.83 8.81 -16.21
N LEU A 46 -5.66 9.89 -16.97
CA LEU A 46 -6.05 9.95 -18.38
C LEU A 46 -5.28 8.93 -19.22
N ARG A 47 -3.96 8.81 -19.03
CA ARG A 47 -3.15 7.79 -19.72
C ARG A 47 -3.62 6.37 -19.39
N ALA A 48 -3.99 6.10 -18.14
CA ALA A 48 -4.57 4.82 -17.75
C ALA A 48 -5.90 4.56 -18.46
N ARG A 49 -6.79 5.55 -18.52
CA ARG A 49 -8.06 5.44 -19.27
C ARG A 49 -7.84 5.21 -20.76
N GLU A 50 -6.94 5.96 -21.38
CA GLU A 50 -6.57 5.81 -22.80
C GLU A 50 -5.98 4.43 -23.11
N ALA A 51 -5.23 3.85 -22.16
CA ALA A 51 -4.70 2.50 -22.27
C ALA A 51 -5.78 1.40 -22.06
N GLY A 52 -7.02 1.76 -21.72
CA GLY A 52 -8.14 0.84 -21.59
C GLY A 52 -8.28 0.20 -20.21
N PHE A 53 -7.67 0.76 -19.15
CA PHE A 53 -7.97 0.35 -17.78
C PHE A 53 -9.40 0.79 -17.40
N ASP A 54 -10.07 0.06 -16.50
CA ASP A 54 -11.44 0.38 -16.05
C ASP A 54 -11.48 1.47 -14.94
N GLY A 55 -10.32 1.76 -14.35
CA GLY A 55 -10.22 2.65 -13.20
C GLY A 55 -8.80 2.91 -12.75
N VAL A 56 -8.65 3.73 -11.71
CA VAL A 56 -7.38 4.03 -11.04
C VAL A 56 -7.52 3.97 -9.52
N GLU A 57 -6.47 3.48 -8.85
CA GLU A 57 -6.30 3.55 -7.40
C GLU A 57 -5.23 4.61 -7.08
N LEU A 58 -5.63 5.69 -6.41
CA LEU A 58 -4.73 6.75 -5.98
C LEU A 58 -3.92 6.26 -4.76
N HIS A 59 -2.59 6.22 -4.90
CA HIS A 59 -1.72 5.62 -3.90
C HIS A 59 -1.34 6.60 -2.78
N TYR A 60 -2.04 6.54 -1.65
CA TYR A 60 -1.87 7.37 -0.46
C TYR A 60 -1.32 6.59 0.75
N ALA A 61 -0.62 5.49 0.47
CA ALA A 61 -0.12 4.55 1.48
C ALA A 61 1.41 4.52 1.54
N HIS A 62 1.93 3.85 2.58
CA HIS A 62 3.32 3.46 2.72
C HIS A 62 4.30 4.64 2.78
N ALA A 63 5.45 4.50 2.11
CA ALA A 63 6.57 5.43 2.17
C ALA A 63 6.53 6.49 1.07
N TYR A 64 5.38 6.64 0.39
CA TYR A 64 5.20 7.54 -0.74
C TYR A 64 4.69 8.92 -0.30
N THR A 65 4.87 9.91 -1.18
CA THR A 65 4.62 11.33 -0.91
C THR A 65 3.25 11.61 -0.30
N MET A 66 2.18 11.04 -0.83
CA MET A 66 0.82 11.29 -0.32
C MET A 66 0.61 10.74 1.10
N ALA A 67 1.21 9.61 1.43
CA ALA A 67 1.20 9.10 2.80
C ALA A 67 2.00 9.99 3.75
N SER A 68 3.09 10.62 3.27
CA SER A 68 3.81 11.64 4.05
C SER A 68 2.97 12.89 4.28
N PHE A 69 2.12 13.32 3.34
CA PHE A 69 1.18 14.43 3.58
C PHE A 69 0.12 14.10 4.63
N LEU A 70 -0.41 12.86 4.62
CA LEU A 70 -1.39 12.40 5.61
C LEU A 70 -0.80 12.17 7.01
N SER A 71 0.52 11.94 7.11
CA SER A 71 1.23 11.64 8.35
C SER A 71 1.06 12.73 9.41
N ALA A 72 0.85 12.36 10.68
CA ALA A 72 0.84 13.33 11.77
C ALA A 72 2.19 14.05 11.96
N LEU A 73 3.27 13.51 11.37
CA LEU A 73 4.59 14.14 11.31
C LEU A 73 4.69 15.28 10.28
N ASN A 74 3.67 15.48 9.44
CA ASN A 74 3.62 16.60 8.51
C ASN A 74 3.20 17.88 9.25
N ASP A 75 4.18 18.70 9.61
CA ASP A 75 4.02 19.95 10.35
C ASP A 75 4.09 21.21 9.47
N ARG A 76 3.92 21.07 8.14
CA ARG A 76 3.87 22.22 7.22
C ARG A 76 2.89 23.28 7.70
N ARG A 77 3.28 24.56 7.55
CA ARG A 77 2.53 25.73 8.02
C ARG A 77 1.80 26.49 6.91
N ASP A 78 1.85 25.98 5.69
CA ASP A 78 1.28 26.58 4.48
C ASP A 78 -0.15 26.08 4.17
N GLY A 79 -0.80 25.42 5.13
CA GLY A 79 -2.15 24.89 4.97
C GLY A 79 -2.22 23.44 4.45
N TYR A 80 -1.07 22.80 4.22
CA TYR A 80 -0.97 21.39 3.82
C TYR A 80 -0.38 20.46 4.90
N GLY A 81 -0.25 20.94 6.13
CA GLY A 81 0.22 20.19 7.30
C GLY A 81 -0.40 20.69 8.60
N GLY A 82 0.06 20.16 9.73
CA GLY A 82 -0.50 20.43 11.05
C GLY A 82 -1.76 19.60 11.28
N SER A 83 -2.94 20.23 11.20
CA SER A 83 -4.20 19.56 11.53
C SER A 83 -4.61 18.48 10.50
N PRO A 84 -5.43 17.49 10.89
CA PRO A 84 -5.94 16.47 9.96
C PRO A 84 -6.60 17.07 8.70
N GLU A 85 -7.36 18.17 8.86
CA GLU A 85 -8.03 18.88 7.77
C GLU A 85 -7.04 19.41 6.72
N ASN A 86 -5.89 19.92 7.16
CA ASN A 86 -4.86 20.45 6.27
C ASN A 86 -4.05 19.31 5.63
N ARG A 87 -3.76 18.26 6.39
CA ARG A 87 -3.01 17.09 5.90
C ARG A 87 -3.75 16.33 4.79
N VAL A 88 -5.07 16.25 4.88
CA VAL A 88 -5.92 15.59 3.87
C VAL A 88 -6.20 16.47 2.64
N ARG A 89 -5.93 17.78 2.72
CA ARG A 89 -6.22 18.76 1.67
C ARG A 89 -5.64 18.38 0.31
N LEU A 90 -4.33 18.10 0.25
CA LEU A 90 -3.68 17.75 -1.02
C LEU A 90 -4.20 16.43 -1.61
N PRO A 91 -4.33 15.32 -0.84
CA PRO A 91 -5.01 14.12 -1.31
C PRO A 91 -6.42 14.35 -1.90
N LEU A 92 -7.20 15.28 -1.33
CA LEU A 92 -8.52 15.65 -1.86
C LEU A 92 -8.41 16.49 -3.14
N GLU A 93 -7.49 17.45 -3.20
CA GLU A 93 -7.24 18.26 -4.41
C GLU A 93 -6.78 17.38 -5.59
N VAL A 94 -5.92 16.39 -5.32
CA VAL A 94 -5.51 15.37 -6.30
C VAL A 94 -6.71 14.57 -6.79
N PHE A 95 -7.53 14.04 -5.89
CA PHE A 95 -8.73 13.29 -6.27
C PHE A 95 -9.67 14.15 -7.13
N GLN A 96 -9.92 15.39 -6.75
CA GLN A 96 -10.80 16.29 -7.50
C GLN A 96 -10.26 16.58 -8.91
N ALA A 97 -8.94 16.76 -9.05
CA ALA A 97 -8.30 16.95 -10.36
C ALA A 97 -8.44 15.70 -11.23
N VAL A 98 -8.15 14.51 -10.67
CA VAL A 98 -8.33 13.23 -11.35
C VAL A 98 -9.78 13.04 -11.78
N ARG A 99 -10.74 13.18 -10.84
CA ARG A 99 -12.18 13.01 -11.11
C ARG A 99 -12.67 13.94 -12.22
N ARG A 100 -12.23 15.21 -12.24
CA ARG A 100 -12.58 16.15 -13.32
C ARG A 100 -12.03 15.69 -14.67
N ALA A 101 -10.83 15.12 -14.71
CA ALA A 101 -10.19 14.68 -15.94
C ALA A 101 -10.83 13.40 -16.50
N VAL A 102 -11.11 12.41 -15.64
CA VAL A 102 -11.63 11.10 -16.08
C VAL A 102 -13.15 10.99 -16.08
N GLY A 103 -13.89 11.99 -15.59
CA GLY A 103 -15.35 11.95 -15.54
C GLY A 103 -15.90 11.04 -14.44
N SER A 104 -17.22 10.97 -14.32
CA SER A 104 -17.92 10.22 -13.26
C SER A 104 -18.17 8.75 -13.60
N ASP A 105 -17.94 8.33 -14.85
CA ASP A 105 -18.16 6.97 -15.34
C ASP A 105 -16.93 6.05 -15.18
N TYR A 106 -15.83 6.59 -14.67
CA TYR A 106 -14.55 5.90 -14.50
C TYR A 106 -14.25 5.65 -13.02
N ALA A 107 -13.83 4.44 -12.64
CA ALA A 107 -13.60 4.15 -11.22
C ALA A 107 -12.35 4.87 -10.68
N VAL A 108 -12.50 5.63 -9.60
CA VAL A 108 -11.42 6.34 -8.90
C VAL A 108 -11.57 6.13 -7.40
N GLY A 109 -10.69 5.31 -6.84
CA GLY A 109 -10.55 5.11 -5.40
C GLY A 109 -9.17 5.48 -4.89
N CYS A 110 -8.89 5.18 -3.63
CA CYS A 110 -7.54 5.34 -3.09
C CYS A 110 -7.12 4.17 -2.21
N ARG A 111 -5.81 4.02 -2.02
CA ARG A 111 -5.23 3.15 -1.00
C ARG A 111 -4.50 3.98 0.05
N TYR A 112 -4.84 3.81 1.31
CA TYR A 112 -4.23 4.55 2.42
C TYR A 112 -3.99 3.66 3.64
N LEU A 113 -3.28 4.18 4.65
CA LEU A 113 -2.95 3.37 5.83
C LEU A 113 -4.08 3.41 6.86
N ALA A 114 -4.61 2.25 7.24
CA ALA A 114 -5.48 2.12 8.41
C ALA A 114 -4.69 2.35 9.72
N ARG A 115 -3.39 2.04 9.70
CA ARG A 115 -2.44 2.39 10.75
C ARG A 115 -1.08 2.74 10.12
N GLU A 116 -0.52 3.88 10.51
CA GLU A 116 0.81 4.29 10.05
C GLU A 116 1.93 3.43 10.64
N ALA A 117 1.72 2.91 11.85
CA ALA A 117 2.62 1.97 12.54
C ALA A 117 4.05 2.50 12.77
N ILE A 118 4.17 3.81 12.97
CA ILE A 118 5.40 4.50 13.40
C ILE A 118 5.12 5.35 14.64
N GLU A 119 6.17 5.67 15.39
CA GLU A 119 6.10 6.61 16.50
C GLU A 119 5.72 8.02 15.99
N GLY A 120 4.80 8.68 16.69
CA GLY A 120 4.27 10.00 16.29
C GLY A 120 3.43 10.01 15.02
N GLY A 121 3.17 8.84 14.40
CA GLY A 121 2.29 8.72 13.23
C GLY A 121 0.81 8.92 13.57
N TYR A 122 -0.03 9.04 12.54
CA TYR A 122 -1.45 9.30 12.76
C TYR A 122 -2.20 8.10 13.36
N SER A 123 -3.23 8.41 14.13
CA SER A 123 -4.03 7.45 14.90
C SER A 123 -5.10 6.73 14.04
N LEU A 124 -5.73 5.71 14.61
CA LEU A 124 -6.89 5.07 13.97
C LEU A 124 -8.07 6.05 13.80
N GLU A 125 -8.20 7.03 14.69
CA GLU A 125 -9.22 8.09 14.59
C GLU A 125 -8.93 9.02 13.40
N ASP A 126 -7.67 9.41 13.20
CA ASP A 126 -7.25 10.15 12.01
C ASP A 126 -7.53 9.33 10.73
N ALA A 127 -7.22 8.03 10.74
CA ALA A 127 -7.48 7.14 9.61
C ALA A 127 -8.98 7.04 9.27
N ALA A 128 -9.84 6.98 10.28
CA ALA A 128 -11.28 6.97 10.12
C ALA A 128 -11.80 8.33 9.63
N TYR A 129 -11.25 9.43 10.14
CA TYR A 129 -11.53 10.79 9.65
C TYR A 129 -11.18 10.92 8.16
N TYR A 130 -9.98 10.52 7.74
CA TYR A 130 -9.59 10.54 6.32
C TYR A 130 -10.52 9.67 5.46
N GLY A 131 -10.88 8.48 5.94
CA GLY A 131 -11.84 7.61 5.25
C GLY A 131 -13.19 8.29 5.02
N VAL A 132 -13.70 9.04 6.01
CA VAL A 132 -14.94 9.82 5.86
C VAL A 132 -14.76 10.95 4.85
N GLU A 133 -13.66 11.70 4.89
CA GLU A 133 -13.42 12.79 3.94
C GLU A 133 -13.26 12.29 2.50
N PHE A 134 -12.60 11.14 2.30
CA PHE A 134 -12.48 10.48 1.00
C PHE A 134 -13.82 9.98 0.47
N ALA A 135 -14.64 9.36 1.34
CA ALA A 135 -16.00 8.95 0.98
C ALA A 135 -16.88 10.16 0.63
N ARG A 136 -16.81 11.23 1.43
CA ARG A 136 -17.53 12.49 1.20
C ARG A 136 -17.13 13.16 -0.12
N ALA A 137 -15.86 13.07 -0.50
CA ALA A 137 -15.40 13.60 -1.78
C ALA A 137 -15.96 12.83 -2.98
N GLY A 138 -16.41 11.58 -2.79
CA GLY A 138 -16.97 10.74 -3.85
C GLY A 138 -15.98 9.76 -4.45
N MET A 139 -14.99 9.29 -3.67
CA MET A 139 -14.18 8.14 -4.09
C MET A 139 -15.03 6.87 -4.19
N ASP A 140 -14.80 6.07 -5.22
CA ASP A 140 -15.61 4.89 -5.52
C ASP A 140 -15.27 3.68 -4.64
N PHE A 141 -14.07 3.67 -4.06
CA PHE A 141 -13.64 2.65 -3.09
C PHE A 141 -12.46 3.15 -2.25
N LEU A 142 -12.30 2.56 -1.07
CA LEU A 142 -11.21 2.86 -0.13
C LEU A 142 -10.48 1.57 0.23
N SER A 143 -9.23 1.45 -0.21
CA SER A 143 -8.35 0.31 0.04
C SER A 143 -7.45 0.54 1.24
N LEU A 144 -7.47 -0.39 2.20
CA LEU A 144 -6.76 -0.28 3.45
C LEU A 144 -5.46 -1.09 3.44
N SER A 145 -4.41 -0.43 3.91
CA SER A 145 -3.08 -0.98 4.11
C SER A 145 -2.55 -0.57 5.48
N ARG A 146 -1.29 -0.88 5.78
CA ARG A 146 -0.62 -0.45 7.00
C ARG A 146 0.88 -0.37 6.85
N GLY A 147 1.52 0.52 7.61
CA GLY A 147 2.96 0.58 7.75
C GLY A 147 3.76 0.76 6.46
N GLY A 148 5.06 0.46 6.55
CA GLY A 148 6.03 0.62 5.46
C GLY A 148 6.45 2.07 5.32
N LYS A 149 7.26 2.56 6.27
CA LYS A 149 7.64 3.97 6.43
C LYS A 149 9.16 4.10 6.50
N PHE A 150 9.68 5.26 6.11
CA PHE A 150 11.13 5.52 6.21
C PHE A 150 11.55 5.95 7.62
N GLU A 151 10.60 6.49 8.38
CA GLU A 151 10.80 7.08 9.70
C GLU A 151 11.36 6.06 10.71
N ASP A 152 10.96 4.79 10.60
CA ASP A 152 11.41 3.71 11.48
C ASP A 152 12.30 2.67 10.76
N ALA A 153 12.66 2.93 9.50
CA ALA A 153 13.53 2.04 8.73
C ALA A 153 14.88 1.87 9.42
N LYS A 154 15.41 0.65 9.36
CA LYS A 154 16.73 0.33 9.92
C LYS A 154 17.82 1.00 9.08
N GLN A 155 18.95 1.28 9.74
CA GLN A 155 20.15 1.75 9.06
C GLN A 155 20.53 0.80 7.91
N PRO A 156 20.67 1.31 6.67
CA PRO A 156 21.10 0.49 5.55
C PRO A 156 22.56 0.07 5.71
N LYS A 157 22.96 -0.98 4.99
CA LYS A 157 24.38 -1.33 4.85
C LYS A 157 25.11 -0.22 4.08
N VAL A 158 26.41 -0.07 4.34
CA VAL A 158 27.27 0.85 3.56
C VAL A 158 27.13 0.54 2.07
N GLY A 159 26.81 1.56 1.27
CA GLY A 159 26.58 1.43 -0.18
C GLY A 159 25.16 1.02 -0.58
N ALA A 160 24.23 0.86 0.37
CA ALA A 160 22.82 0.60 0.09
C ALA A 160 21.94 1.80 0.47
N ALA A 161 20.80 1.94 -0.22
CA ALA A 161 19.75 2.90 0.16
C ALA A 161 18.94 2.36 1.34
N VAL A 162 18.38 3.28 2.14
CA VAL A 162 17.38 2.93 3.16
C VAL A 162 16.14 2.32 2.50
N TYR A 163 15.52 1.34 3.18
CA TYR A 163 14.37 0.62 2.65
C TYR A 163 13.24 0.60 3.69
N PRO A 164 12.02 1.05 3.34
CA PRO A 164 10.98 1.42 4.31
C PRO A 164 10.33 0.20 5.00
N TYR A 165 10.64 -1.00 4.54
CA TYR A 165 10.06 -2.23 5.10
C TYR A 165 11.00 -2.97 6.07
N THR A 166 12.09 -2.34 6.50
CA THR A 166 13.07 -2.95 7.42
C THR A 166 12.77 -2.70 8.91
N GLY A 167 11.96 -1.68 9.22
CA GLY A 167 11.55 -1.30 10.58
C GLY A 167 10.27 -1.99 11.08
N PRO A 168 9.83 -1.68 12.32
CA PRO A 168 8.54 -2.11 12.88
C PRO A 168 7.32 -1.93 11.95
N SER A 169 7.16 -0.76 11.33
CA SER A 169 6.09 -0.46 10.37
C SER A 169 6.17 -1.37 9.14
N GLY A 170 7.39 -1.69 8.71
CA GLY A 170 7.66 -2.64 7.64
C GLY A 170 7.20 -4.06 7.98
N TYR A 171 7.49 -4.48 9.20
CA TYR A 171 7.04 -5.76 9.74
C TYR A 171 5.51 -5.84 9.86
N GLU A 172 4.85 -4.75 10.25
CA GLU A 172 3.38 -4.69 10.25
C GLU A 172 2.78 -4.69 8.84
N CYS A 173 3.47 -4.09 7.86
CA CYS A 173 3.05 -4.06 6.46
C CYS A 173 3.19 -5.43 5.79
N MET A 174 4.33 -6.09 6.00
CA MET A 174 4.67 -7.37 5.36
C MET A 174 5.15 -8.40 6.38
N PRO A 175 4.28 -8.81 7.32
CA PRO A 175 4.62 -9.86 8.26
C PRO A 175 4.88 -11.17 7.50
N THR A 176 5.89 -11.90 7.96
CA THR A 176 6.20 -13.26 7.53
C THR A 176 5.40 -14.27 8.34
N PHE A 177 5.35 -15.54 7.90
CA PHE A 177 4.74 -16.60 8.71
C PHE A 177 5.39 -16.72 10.10
N ILE A 178 6.72 -16.63 10.15
CA ILE A 178 7.50 -16.53 11.38
C ILE A 178 7.54 -15.05 11.77
N SER A 179 6.41 -14.51 12.22
CA SER A 179 6.32 -13.15 12.77
C SER A 179 6.03 -13.22 14.27
N ASP A 180 4.89 -12.70 14.71
CA ASP A 180 4.41 -12.80 16.09
C ASP A 180 3.33 -13.90 16.17
N GLU A 181 2.65 -14.01 17.32
CA GLU A 181 1.59 -14.99 17.53
C GLU A 181 0.44 -14.88 16.52
N ARG A 182 0.12 -13.66 16.04
CA ARG A 182 -0.94 -13.43 15.04
C ARG A 182 -0.50 -13.88 13.65
N GLY A 183 0.80 -13.85 13.36
CA GLY A 183 1.29 -14.16 12.02
C GLY A 183 0.83 -13.10 11.00
N PRO A 184 0.84 -13.41 9.70
CA PRO A 184 0.43 -12.45 8.67
C PRO A 184 -1.08 -12.24 8.56
N PHE A 185 -1.89 -12.96 9.32
CA PHE A 185 -3.30 -13.18 9.03
C PHE A 185 -4.20 -12.05 9.55
N GLY A 186 -5.05 -11.54 8.66
CA GLY A 186 -6.08 -10.55 8.97
C GLY A 186 -5.56 -9.23 9.55
N ARG A 187 -4.34 -8.81 9.20
CA ARG A 187 -3.59 -7.71 9.85
C ARG A 187 -4.25 -6.34 9.77
N ASN A 188 -5.09 -6.09 8.76
CA ASN A 188 -5.85 -4.83 8.68
C ASN A 188 -7.28 -4.93 9.23
N VAL A 189 -7.80 -6.13 9.51
CA VAL A 189 -9.23 -6.35 9.82
C VAL A 189 -9.68 -5.51 11.03
N GLU A 190 -8.94 -5.61 12.13
CA GLU A 190 -9.22 -4.88 13.37
C GLU A 190 -9.32 -3.36 13.15
N ALA A 191 -8.46 -2.80 12.30
CA ALA A 191 -8.47 -1.37 12.00
C ALA A 191 -9.52 -1.00 10.93
N ALA A 192 -9.86 -1.92 10.02
CA ALA A 192 -10.82 -1.69 8.97
C ALA A 192 -12.26 -1.53 9.50
N VAL A 193 -12.64 -2.32 10.50
CA VAL A 193 -13.99 -2.29 11.09
C VAL A 193 -14.40 -0.90 11.58
N PRO A 194 -13.66 -0.24 12.49
CA PRO A 194 -14.05 1.08 12.99
C PRO A 194 -13.99 2.17 11.91
N ILE A 195 -13.07 2.07 10.94
CA ILE A 195 -13.03 2.98 9.78
C ILE A 195 -14.31 2.85 8.96
N ARG A 196 -14.69 1.62 8.60
CA ARG A 196 -15.92 1.34 7.84
C ARG A 196 -17.16 1.81 8.60
N GLN A 197 -17.24 1.52 9.90
CA GLN A 197 -18.33 1.99 10.75
C GLN A 197 -18.44 3.51 10.75
N LYS A 198 -17.32 4.23 10.86
CA LYS A 198 -17.31 5.71 10.82
C LYS A 198 -17.81 6.26 9.48
N ILE A 199 -17.40 5.65 8.37
CA ILE A 199 -17.88 6.00 7.02
C ILE A 199 -19.40 5.80 6.91
N ARG A 200 -19.92 4.66 7.39
CA ARG A 200 -21.36 4.36 7.37
C ARG A 200 -22.14 5.30 8.28
N GLN A 201 -21.64 5.60 9.49
CA GLN A 201 -22.24 6.57 10.42
C GLN A 201 -22.29 7.98 9.84
N ALA A 202 -21.33 8.35 8.99
CA ALA A 202 -21.32 9.61 8.27
C ALA A 202 -22.28 9.63 7.05
N GLY A 203 -23.01 8.53 6.79
CA GLY A 203 -24.02 8.44 5.73
C GLY A 203 -23.49 7.96 4.38
N PHE A 204 -22.27 7.41 4.31
CA PHE A 204 -21.67 6.97 3.05
C PHE A 204 -21.62 5.44 2.94
N SER A 205 -21.94 4.92 1.75
CA SER A 205 -21.87 3.50 1.40
C SER A 205 -20.59 3.12 0.65
N THR A 206 -19.60 4.01 0.57
CA THR A 206 -18.33 3.74 -0.13
C THR A 206 -17.73 2.39 0.28
N PRO A 207 -17.45 1.49 -0.67
CA PRO A 207 -16.83 0.20 -0.40
C PRO A 207 -15.45 0.32 0.24
N VAL A 208 -15.20 -0.47 1.29
CA VAL A 208 -13.91 -0.62 1.95
C VAL A 208 -13.27 -1.94 1.55
N VAL A 209 -12.10 -1.86 0.91
CA VAL A 209 -11.28 -3.03 0.52
C VAL A 209 -10.32 -3.38 1.65
N VAL A 210 -10.42 -4.61 2.15
CA VAL A 210 -9.54 -5.13 3.21
C VAL A 210 -8.49 -6.06 2.62
N THR A 211 -7.22 -5.77 2.93
CA THR A 211 -6.06 -6.62 2.62
C THR A 211 -5.39 -7.09 3.92
N GLY A 212 -4.30 -7.85 3.83
CA GLY A 212 -3.45 -8.16 5.00
C GLY A 212 -3.55 -9.61 5.44
N GLY A 213 -3.18 -10.52 4.54
CA GLY A 213 -3.07 -11.96 4.83
C GLY A 213 -4.40 -12.68 4.92
N VAL A 214 -5.35 -12.31 4.04
CA VAL A 214 -6.52 -13.13 3.76
C VAL A 214 -6.12 -14.17 2.70
N CYS A 215 -6.15 -15.46 3.05
CA CYS A 215 -5.66 -16.53 2.17
C CYS A 215 -6.52 -17.80 2.14
N SER A 216 -7.73 -17.76 2.69
CA SER A 216 -8.70 -18.84 2.52
C SER A 216 -10.08 -18.29 2.19
N PHE A 217 -10.89 -19.11 1.51
CA PHE A 217 -12.28 -18.81 1.24
C PHE A 217 -13.04 -18.54 2.54
N GLN A 218 -12.91 -19.41 3.53
CA GLN A 218 -13.61 -19.25 4.81
C GLN A 218 -13.23 -17.93 5.46
N GLN A 219 -11.96 -17.56 5.50
CA GLN A 219 -11.56 -16.29 6.08
C GLN A 219 -12.17 -15.11 5.32
N ALA A 220 -12.12 -15.11 3.98
CA ALA A 220 -12.72 -14.07 3.17
C ALA A 220 -14.24 -13.97 3.38
N GLU A 221 -14.95 -15.10 3.34
CA GLU A 221 -16.40 -15.17 3.49
C GLU A 221 -16.85 -14.65 4.86
N HIS A 222 -16.23 -15.10 5.95
CA HIS A 222 -16.59 -14.62 7.30
C HIS A 222 -16.38 -13.11 7.46
N LEU A 223 -15.37 -12.53 6.83
CA LEU A 223 -15.15 -11.08 6.87
C LEU A 223 -16.27 -10.31 6.14
N LEU A 224 -16.78 -10.86 5.04
CA LEU A 224 -17.88 -10.28 4.28
C LEU A 224 -19.21 -10.45 5.01
N GLU A 225 -19.52 -11.65 5.51
CA GLU A 225 -20.75 -11.95 6.26
C GLU A 225 -20.89 -11.11 7.54
N ARG A 226 -19.77 -10.81 8.20
CA ARG A 226 -19.73 -9.95 9.41
C ARG A 226 -19.69 -8.47 9.09
N GLU A 227 -19.71 -8.11 7.82
CA GLU A 227 -19.60 -6.73 7.33
C GLU A 227 -18.30 -6.02 7.80
N GLU A 228 -17.22 -6.77 7.97
CA GLU A 228 -15.90 -6.27 8.36
C GLU A 228 -15.10 -5.77 7.14
N ALA A 229 -15.54 -6.13 5.94
CA ALA A 229 -15.06 -5.66 4.64
C ALA A 229 -16.21 -5.61 3.63
N ASP A 230 -16.11 -4.77 2.60
CA ASP A 230 -17.00 -4.86 1.43
C ASP A 230 -16.33 -5.62 0.27
N ILE A 231 -14.99 -5.57 0.20
CA ILE A 231 -14.18 -6.28 -0.81
C ILE A 231 -12.93 -6.86 -0.14
N ILE A 232 -12.54 -8.08 -0.52
CA ILE A 232 -11.28 -8.70 -0.09
C ILE A 232 -10.22 -8.52 -1.17
N GLY A 233 -9.13 -7.82 -0.83
CA GLY A 233 -7.98 -7.66 -1.70
C GLY A 233 -6.84 -8.60 -1.33
N SER A 234 -6.11 -9.09 -2.34
CA SER A 234 -4.92 -9.93 -2.12
C SER A 234 -3.80 -9.58 -3.10
N ALA A 235 -2.55 -9.66 -2.63
CA ALA A 235 -1.36 -9.46 -3.46
C ALA A 235 -0.54 -10.75 -3.50
N ARG A 236 0.16 -11.07 -2.40
CA ARG A 236 1.02 -12.26 -2.29
C ARG A 236 0.28 -13.59 -2.53
N GLN A 237 -1.01 -13.68 -2.18
CA GLN A 237 -1.82 -14.87 -2.45
C GLN A 237 -2.16 -15.00 -3.95
N SER A 238 -2.53 -13.91 -4.63
CA SER A 238 -2.77 -13.94 -6.08
C SER A 238 -1.48 -14.19 -6.88
N LEU A 239 -0.31 -13.79 -6.38
CA LEU A 239 0.98 -14.15 -6.98
C LEU A 239 1.33 -15.64 -6.76
N ALA A 240 1.01 -16.17 -5.57
CA ALA A 240 1.22 -17.59 -5.27
C ALA A 240 0.32 -18.49 -6.14
N ASP A 241 -0.92 -18.07 -6.36
CA ASP A 241 -1.91 -18.81 -7.12
C ASP A 241 -2.83 -17.84 -7.87
N PRO A 242 -2.52 -17.53 -9.15
CA PRO A 242 -3.35 -16.64 -9.97
C PRO A 242 -4.79 -17.15 -10.12
N ASP A 243 -5.00 -18.47 -10.06
CA ASP A 243 -6.31 -19.10 -10.21
C ASP A 243 -7.09 -19.24 -8.90
N TRP A 244 -6.58 -18.72 -7.78
CA TRP A 244 -7.19 -18.99 -6.47
C TRP A 244 -8.66 -18.57 -6.37
N PHE A 245 -9.05 -17.42 -6.96
CA PHE A 245 -10.45 -16.99 -7.01
C PHE A 245 -11.33 -17.95 -7.81
N ARG A 246 -10.81 -18.46 -8.93
CA ARG A 246 -11.52 -19.44 -9.77
C ARG A 246 -11.68 -20.77 -9.04
N LYS A 247 -10.62 -21.25 -8.39
CA LYS A 247 -10.64 -22.46 -7.54
C LYS A 247 -11.67 -22.34 -6.42
N MET A 248 -11.70 -21.22 -5.70
CA MET A 248 -12.70 -20.95 -4.68
C MET A 248 -14.13 -21.01 -5.25
N LYS A 249 -14.38 -20.32 -6.38
CA LYS A 249 -15.69 -20.29 -7.03
C LYS A 249 -16.17 -21.67 -7.47
N LEU A 250 -15.25 -22.56 -7.86
CA LEU A 250 -15.54 -23.93 -8.29
C LEU A 250 -15.59 -24.94 -7.12
N GLY A 251 -15.37 -24.50 -5.88
CA GLY A 251 -15.34 -25.40 -4.71
C GLY A 251 -14.05 -26.22 -4.60
N LEU A 252 -13.02 -25.91 -5.38
CA LEU A 252 -11.73 -26.60 -5.43
C LEU A 252 -10.69 -25.95 -4.50
N GLY A 253 -11.13 -25.57 -3.30
CA GLY A 253 -10.32 -24.80 -2.34
C GLY A 253 -9.10 -25.57 -1.82
N ASP A 254 -9.14 -26.90 -1.84
CA ASP A 254 -8.04 -27.79 -1.49
C ASP A 254 -6.89 -27.76 -2.52
N GLN A 255 -7.16 -27.35 -3.76
CA GLN A 255 -6.16 -27.18 -4.82
C GLN A 255 -5.47 -25.80 -4.79
N ILE A 256 -5.84 -24.93 -3.85
CA ILE A 256 -5.25 -23.59 -3.75
C ILE A 256 -3.80 -23.68 -3.27
N ARG A 257 -2.87 -23.16 -4.08
CA ARG A 257 -1.45 -22.99 -3.73
C ARG A 257 -1.32 -21.78 -2.79
N ARG A 258 -1.48 -22.02 -1.49
CA ARG A 258 -1.43 -20.98 -0.46
C ARG A 258 -0.03 -20.35 -0.33
N CYS A 259 0.01 -19.03 -0.25
CA CYS A 259 1.22 -18.28 0.01
C CYS A 259 1.85 -18.73 1.35
N LYS A 260 3.17 -18.97 1.36
CA LYS A 260 3.93 -19.31 2.58
C LYS A 260 4.39 -18.09 3.39
N TYR A 261 4.08 -16.87 2.92
CA TYR A 261 4.45 -15.62 3.58
C TYR A 261 5.95 -15.53 3.94
N THR A 262 6.80 -15.92 2.99
CA THR A 262 8.27 -15.88 3.16
C THR A 262 8.88 -14.53 2.76
N ASN A 263 8.07 -13.63 2.19
CA ASN A 263 8.50 -12.38 1.56
C ASN A 263 9.58 -12.58 0.48
N TYR A 264 9.66 -13.77 -0.11
CA TYR A 264 10.58 -14.01 -1.22
C TYR A 264 10.38 -13.03 -2.39
N CYS A 265 9.12 -12.78 -2.75
CA CYS A 265 8.74 -11.82 -3.79
C CYS A 265 9.21 -10.39 -3.48
N GLU A 266 9.00 -9.96 -2.25
CA GLU A 266 9.46 -8.67 -1.75
C GLU A 266 10.99 -8.57 -1.73
N GLY A 267 11.70 -9.63 -1.33
CA GLY A 267 13.16 -9.64 -1.35
C GLY A 267 13.77 -9.63 -2.75
N LEU A 268 12.99 -9.96 -3.80
CA LEU A 268 13.37 -9.73 -5.20
C LEU A 268 13.12 -8.27 -5.60
N ASP A 269 11.96 -7.72 -5.24
CA ASP A 269 11.59 -6.32 -5.49
C ASP A 269 12.60 -5.34 -4.86
N GLN A 270 12.96 -5.55 -3.59
CA GLN A 270 13.99 -4.79 -2.87
C GLN A 270 15.35 -4.78 -3.60
N LYS A 271 15.65 -5.83 -4.36
CA LYS A 271 16.92 -5.99 -5.10
C LYS A 271 16.79 -5.57 -6.56
N HIS A 272 15.67 -4.97 -6.95
CA HIS A 272 15.32 -4.61 -8.32
C HIS A 272 15.47 -5.79 -9.29
N LYS A 273 15.00 -6.97 -8.87
CA LYS A 273 14.93 -8.17 -9.71
C LYS A 273 13.50 -8.44 -10.12
N GLN A 274 13.32 -9.11 -11.27
CA GLN A 274 12.00 -9.58 -11.68
C GLN A 274 11.38 -10.43 -10.57
N VAL A 275 10.19 -10.01 -10.13
CA VAL A 275 9.47 -10.61 -9.01
C VAL A 275 8.83 -11.93 -9.45
N THR A 276 9.13 -13.01 -8.73
CA THR A 276 8.53 -14.33 -8.92
C THR A 276 8.06 -14.91 -7.58
N CYS A 277 7.32 -16.01 -7.59
CA CYS A 277 6.93 -16.70 -6.36
C CYS A 277 7.82 -17.90 -6.07
N GLN A 278 8.31 -18.01 -4.84
CA GLN A 278 9.10 -19.17 -4.37
C GLN A 278 8.40 -20.52 -4.57
N LEU A 279 7.06 -20.52 -4.64
CA LEU A 279 6.31 -21.78 -4.70
C LEU A 279 6.35 -22.44 -6.07
N TRP A 280 6.71 -21.71 -7.12
CA TRP A 280 6.68 -22.23 -8.47
C TRP A 280 7.86 -21.78 -9.32
N ASP A 281 8.69 -20.85 -8.85
CA ASP A 281 9.76 -20.27 -9.66
C ASP A 281 10.86 -21.26 -10.07
N ARG A 282 10.91 -22.47 -9.51
CA ARG A 282 11.86 -23.53 -9.91
C ARG A 282 11.20 -24.78 -10.49
N GLU A 283 9.92 -24.72 -10.84
CA GLU A 283 9.18 -25.86 -11.38
C GLU A 283 9.35 -25.97 -12.90
N ALA A 284 9.69 -27.16 -13.38
CA ALA A 284 9.72 -27.51 -14.81
C ALA A 284 10.36 -26.45 -15.73
N LEU A 285 11.58 -26.00 -15.39
CA LEU A 285 12.27 -24.92 -16.11
C LEU A 285 12.73 -25.30 -17.52
N ASP A 286 12.72 -26.58 -17.84
CA ASP A 286 13.11 -27.17 -19.12
C ASP A 286 11.94 -27.28 -20.11
N GLU A 287 10.70 -27.00 -19.68
CA GLU A 287 9.53 -26.99 -20.56
C GLU A 287 9.58 -25.81 -21.56
N PRO A 288 9.37 -26.05 -22.88
CA PRO A 288 9.55 -25.03 -23.92
C PRO A 288 8.66 -23.79 -23.79
N GLU A 289 7.50 -23.93 -23.17
CA GLU A 289 6.47 -22.88 -23.05
C GLU A 289 6.70 -21.96 -21.84
N VAL A 290 7.65 -22.33 -20.97
CA VAL A 290 7.92 -21.62 -19.73
C VAL A 290 8.71 -20.35 -20.00
N LYS A 291 8.08 -19.21 -19.69
CA LYS A 291 8.77 -17.93 -19.68
C LYS A 291 9.69 -17.87 -18.47
N LEU A 292 10.98 -17.70 -18.71
CA LEU A 292 11.98 -17.53 -17.66
C LEU A 292 12.21 -16.06 -17.36
N ALA A 293 12.60 -15.77 -16.12
CA ALA A 293 13.17 -14.49 -15.74
C ALA A 293 14.50 -14.25 -16.47
N GLU A 294 14.93 -12.99 -16.54
CA GLU A 294 16.15 -12.54 -17.25
C GLU A 294 17.42 -13.28 -16.83
N ASP A 295 17.49 -13.76 -15.58
CA ASP A 295 18.64 -14.52 -15.11
C ASP A 295 18.64 -16.01 -15.51
N GLY A 296 17.59 -16.46 -16.20
CA GLY A 296 17.43 -17.82 -16.72
C GLY A 296 17.24 -18.89 -15.64
N ARG A 297 17.04 -18.50 -14.38
CA ARG A 297 17.00 -19.44 -13.23
C ARG A 297 15.63 -19.60 -12.61
N ARG A 298 14.64 -18.83 -13.06
CA ARG A 298 13.30 -18.78 -12.47
C ARG A 298 12.22 -18.77 -13.52
N ARG A 299 11.10 -19.46 -13.31
CA ARG A 299 9.86 -19.18 -14.04
C ARG A 299 9.44 -17.73 -13.76
N LEU A 300 8.90 -17.06 -14.76
CA LEU A 300 8.29 -15.74 -14.64
C LEU A 300 6.76 -15.83 -14.45
N THR A 301 6.15 -16.90 -14.97
CA THR A 301 4.72 -17.18 -14.85
C THR A 301 4.46 -18.40 -13.98
N ALA A 302 3.34 -18.37 -13.25
CA ALA A 302 2.86 -19.53 -12.52
C ALA A 302 2.58 -20.70 -13.49
N PRO A 303 2.71 -21.96 -13.04
CA PRO A 303 2.25 -23.12 -13.78
C PRO A 303 0.76 -23.00 -14.07
N ASP A 304 0.38 -23.38 -15.29
CA ASP A 304 -1.01 -23.39 -15.70
C ASP A 304 -1.82 -24.34 -14.82
N TRP A 305 -3.08 -23.99 -14.61
CA TRP A 305 -4.04 -24.80 -13.88
C TRP A 305 -5.31 -24.96 -14.70
N GLU A 306 -5.73 -26.21 -14.88
CA GLU A 306 -6.99 -26.56 -15.55
C GLU A 306 -7.95 -27.19 -14.52
N PRO A 307 -9.23 -26.75 -14.48
CA PRO A 307 -10.23 -27.27 -13.54
C PRO A 307 -10.67 -28.72 -13.74
#